data_AF-A0A957D3P6-F1
#
_entry.id   AF-A0A957D3P6-F1
#
_cell.length_a   1.000
_cell.length_b   1.000
_cell.length_c   1.000
_cell.angle_alpha   90.00
_cell.angle_beta   90.00
_cell.angle_gamma   90.00
#
_symmetry.space_group_name_H-M   'P 1'
#
loop_
_entity.id
_entity.type
_entity.pdbx_description
1 polymer ?
#
loop_
_entity_poly.entity_id
_entity_poly.type
_entity_poly.pdbx_seq_one_letter_code
_entity_poly.pdbx_strand_id
1 'polypeptide(L)'
;MREFSIEKSRYFHHISQAIDLFLAGQGMHLRGWDTNNIDYLISLELSNCFQPWYRPEDIFLIDFAEQRQLIIVAPEHRSWNVSNLGHFLLRMPTFEAIAFLCALEVVMTLERYQNMYISLPMLEELAEGQVERHKRYPYSLSLFGILPKPYSKQRIQVSEFGRSLLTYVKTNLTRFEELFLFLIEAQAAGIQYEEDSEAANLIEDIVESQFLIDDQRKSIETAHRLYKSGDYLDSMRILYPVLEGTLDTVLRIVELEPSSFRGMRSKLEKLEKEGLLSTRMSTGLEIFASRNKIVHGNILENDEELARPLFSLILAYLRRLLAELSETTIR
;
A
#
# COMPACT_ATOMS: atom_id res chain seq x y z
N MET A 1 28.72 7.39 5.73
CA MET A 1 28.05 8.70 5.62
C MET A 1 28.21 9.57 6.89
N ARG A 2 29.42 9.73 7.45
CA ARG A 2 29.66 10.67 8.58
C ARG A 2 30.41 11.94 8.15
N GLU A 3 30.87 12.02 6.91
CA GLU A 3 31.69 13.15 6.42
C GLU A 3 30.89 14.42 6.14
N PHE A 4 29.55 14.36 6.15
CA PHE A 4 28.66 15.51 5.94
C PHE A 4 27.69 15.72 7.10
N SER A 5 27.93 15.11 8.27
CA SER A 5 27.04 15.31 9.42
C SER A 5 27.25 16.72 10.00
N ILE A 6 26.20 17.54 9.96
CA ILE A 6 26.17 18.80 10.70
C ILE A 6 26.03 18.46 12.19
N GLU A 7 26.81 19.12 13.06
CA GLU A 7 26.64 18.94 14.50
C GLU A 7 25.27 19.47 14.93
N LYS A 8 24.55 18.72 15.78
CA LYS A 8 23.21 19.11 16.26
C LYS A 8 23.17 20.50 16.89
N SER A 9 24.26 20.92 17.54
CA SER A 9 24.45 22.26 18.09
C SER A 9 24.30 23.38 17.05
N ARG A 10 24.61 23.10 15.79
CA ARG A 10 24.58 24.06 14.67
C ARG A 10 23.23 24.09 13.93
N TYR A 11 22.32 23.15 14.19
CA TYR A 11 21.05 23.06 13.47
C TYR A 11 20.23 24.35 13.58
N PHE A 12 20.08 24.86 14.81
CA PHE A 12 19.29 26.07 15.06
C PHE A 12 19.86 27.28 14.31
N HIS A 13 21.19 27.42 14.28
CA HIS A 13 21.87 28.47 13.54
C HIS A 13 21.54 28.43 12.04
N HIS A 14 21.66 27.25 11.42
CA HIS A 14 21.37 27.11 9.99
C HIS A 14 19.89 27.35 9.66
N ILE A 15 18.97 26.87 10.51
CA ILE A 15 17.53 27.09 10.34
C ILE A 15 17.17 28.56 10.48
N SER A 16 17.70 29.27 11.50
CA SER A 16 17.46 30.71 11.67
C SER A 16 17.96 31.50 10.47
N GLN A 17 19.18 31.23 10.01
CA GLN A 17 19.72 31.89 8.80
C GLN A 17 18.90 31.57 7.55
N ALA A 18 18.41 30.33 7.41
CA ALA A 18 17.56 29.94 6.28
C ALA A 18 16.22 30.69 6.27
N ILE A 19 15.62 30.90 7.45
CA ILE A 19 14.39 31.69 7.61
C ILE A 19 14.67 33.16 7.27
N ASP A 20 15.76 33.73 7.78
CA ASP A 20 16.14 35.12 7.48
C ASP A 20 16.37 35.32 5.97
N LEU A 21 17.06 34.38 5.32
CA LEU A 21 17.26 34.36 3.86
C LEU A 21 15.93 34.26 3.11
N PHE A 22 15.00 33.43 3.60
CA PHE A 22 13.69 33.26 2.97
C PHE A 22 12.86 34.54 3.08
N LEU A 23 12.82 35.14 4.27
CA LEU A 23 12.09 36.39 4.54
C LEU A 23 12.69 37.56 3.75
N ALA A 24 14.02 37.65 3.66
CA ALA A 24 14.72 38.66 2.87
C ALA A 24 14.53 38.47 1.36
N GLY A 25 14.31 37.23 0.91
CA GLY A 25 14.21 36.83 -0.49
C GLY A 25 12.79 36.65 -1.05
N GLN A 26 11.73 37.07 -0.34
CA GLN A 26 10.35 36.87 -0.80
C GLN A 26 10.14 37.40 -2.23
N GLY A 27 9.97 36.47 -3.18
CA GLY A 27 9.68 36.74 -4.59
C GLY A 27 10.88 36.68 -5.55
N MET A 28 12.10 36.44 -5.06
CA MET A 28 13.28 36.26 -5.92
C MET A 28 13.82 34.83 -5.82
N HIS A 29 14.12 34.21 -6.98
CA HIS A 29 14.97 33.02 -6.99
C HIS A 29 16.33 33.41 -6.40
N LEU A 30 16.67 32.88 -5.23
CA LEU A 30 18.00 33.04 -4.63
C LEU A 30 19.04 32.25 -5.46
N ARG A 31 19.29 32.68 -6.69
CA ARG A 31 20.39 32.19 -7.53
C ARG A 31 21.62 33.04 -7.26
N GLY A 32 22.42 32.59 -6.30
CA GLY A 32 23.76 33.12 -6.06
C GLY A 32 24.69 31.97 -5.71
N TRP A 33 25.25 31.30 -6.72
CA TRP A 33 26.23 30.22 -6.56
C TRP A 33 27.67 30.75 -6.42
N ASP A 34 27.84 31.97 -5.90
CA ASP A 34 29.15 32.65 -5.89
C ASP A 34 29.74 32.77 -4.48
N THR A 35 29.38 31.83 -3.59
CA THR A 35 29.96 31.76 -2.24
C THR A 35 30.61 30.41 -2.04
N ASN A 36 31.89 30.39 -1.67
CA ASN A 36 32.62 29.17 -1.27
C ASN A 36 32.35 28.78 0.19
N ASN A 37 31.35 29.39 0.85
CA ASN A 37 31.04 29.14 2.25
C ASN A 37 29.99 28.02 2.37
N ILE A 38 30.43 26.84 2.79
CA ILE A 38 29.58 25.65 2.97
C ILE A 38 28.41 25.94 3.93
N ASP A 39 28.63 26.68 5.02
CA ASP A 39 27.58 26.98 5.99
C ASP A 39 26.48 27.85 5.38
N TYR A 40 26.88 28.83 4.55
CA TYR A 40 25.94 29.67 3.81
C TYR A 40 25.19 28.87 2.74
N LEU A 41 25.87 27.96 2.03
CA LEU A 41 25.24 27.08 1.04
C LEU A 41 24.21 26.14 1.70
N ILE A 42 24.51 25.59 2.88
CA ILE A 42 23.56 24.79 3.66
C ILE A 42 22.34 25.63 4.04
N SER A 43 22.54 26.83 4.59
CA SER A 43 21.44 27.73 4.96
C SER A 43 20.63 28.22 3.77
N LEU A 44 21.27 28.43 2.61
CA LEU A 44 20.62 28.78 1.36
C LEU A 44 19.74 27.63 0.86
N GLU A 45 20.24 26.39 0.92
CA GLU A 45 19.46 25.22 0.51
C GLU A 45 18.29 24.94 1.46
N LEU A 46 18.52 25.09 2.76
CA LEU A 46 17.44 25.08 3.75
C LEU A 46 16.45 26.23 3.53
N SER A 47 16.92 27.39 3.06
CA SER A 47 16.06 28.53 2.74
C SER A 47 15.17 28.23 1.54
N ASN A 48 15.73 27.53 0.54
CA ASN A 48 14.98 27.02 -0.59
C ASN A 48 13.84 26.10 -0.11
N CYS A 49 14.01 25.27 0.94
CA CYS A 49 12.91 24.44 1.50
C CYS A 49 11.65 25.24 1.89
N PHE A 50 11.75 26.54 2.16
CA PHE A 50 10.61 27.40 2.46
C PHE A 50 9.94 28.01 1.20
N GLN A 51 10.55 27.86 0.02
CA GLN A 51 10.05 28.41 -1.23
C GLN A 51 8.89 27.58 -1.80
N PRO A 52 7.78 28.19 -2.27
CA PRO A 52 6.64 27.45 -2.82
C PRO A 52 6.96 26.58 -4.04
N TRP A 53 8.04 26.90 -4.76
CA TRP A 53 8.49 26.21 -5.97
C TRP A 53 9.55 25.15 -5.70
N TYR A 54 10.17 25.16 -4.52
CA TYR A 54 11.23 24.22 -4.17
C TYR A 54 10.65 23.15 -3.26
N ARG A 55 10.51 21.97 -3.85
CA ARG A 55 10.12 20.76 -3.13
C ARG A 55 11.28 19.80 -3.32
N PRO A 56 12.18 19.65 -2.32
CA PRO A 56 13.20 18.62 -2.34
C PRO A 56 12.58 17.29 -2.78
N GLU A 57 13.29 16.53 -3.60
CA GLU A 57 12.80 15.23 -4.07
C GLU A 57 12.34 14.37 -2.86
N ASP A 58 13.07 14.42 -1.74
CA ASP A 58 12.73 13.73 -0.49
C ASP A 58 11.40 14.17 0.13
N ILE A 59 11.09 15.49 0.15
CA ILE A 59 9.83 16.00 0.69
C ILE A 59 8.67 15.60 -0.23
N PHE A 60 8.87 15.68 -1.56
CA PHE A 60 7.88 15.18 -2.50
C PHE A 60 7.59 13.69 -2.28
N LEU A 61 8.64 12.86 -2.11
CA LEU A 61 8.49 11.41 -1.94
C LEU A 61 7.76 11.06 -0.64
N ILE A 62 8.04 11.75 0.47
CA ILE A 62 7.35 11.52 1.75
C ILE A 62 5.89 11.96 1.64
N ASP A 63 5.63 13.17 1.14
CA ASP A 63 4.26 13.67 0.95
C ASP A 63 3.47 12.77 0.00
N PHE A 64 4.13 12.28 -1.06
CA PHE A 64 3.56 11.33 -2.00
C PHE A 64 3.18 10.03 -1.29
N ALA A 65 4.12 9.46 -0.53
CA ALA A 65 3.88 8.22 0.20
C ALA A 65 2.74 8.35 1.22
N GLU A 66 2.66 9.47 1.92
CA GLU A 66 1.57 9.75 2.86
C GLU A 66 0.22 9.94 2.13
N GLN A 67 0.17 10.80 1.11
CA GLN A 67 -1.07 11.10 0.37
C GLN A 67 -1.61 9.91 -0.42
N ARG A 68 -0.74 8.96 -0.79
CA ARG A 68 -1.09 7.71 -1.45
C ARG A 68 -1.21 6.52 -0.50
N GLN A 69 -1.22 6.80 0.81
CA GLN A 69 -1.36 5.79 1.87
C GLN A 69 -0.37 4.63 1.73
N LEU A 70 0.84 4.87 1.21
CA LEU A 70 1.95 3.91 1.20
C LEU A 70 2.62 3.81 2.59
N ILE A 71 2.49 4.88 3.37
CA ILE A 71 2.90 4.94 4.77
C ILE A 71 1.75 5.47 5.63
N ILE A 72 1.77 5.12 6.91
CA ILE A 72 0.87 5.61 7.94
C ILE A 72 1.72 6.40 8.93
N VAL A 73 1.39 7.67 9.12
CA VAL A 73 2.02 8.51 10.14
C VAL A 73 1.54 8.05 11.51
N ALA A 74 2.47 7.82 12.43
CA ALA A 74 2.20 7.59 13.85
C ALA A 74 2.67 8.81 14.66
N PRO A 75 1.83 9.85 14.82
CA PRO A 75 2.24 11.13 15.43
C PRO A 75 2.75 10.95 16.86
N GLU A 76 2.11 10.04 17.61
CA GLU A 76 2.45 9.65 18.98
C GLU A 76 3.93 9.21 19.12
N HIS A 77 4.44 8.51 18.10
CA HIS A 77 5.77 7.91 18.11
C HIS A 77 6.79 8.66 17.24
N ARG A 78 6.37 9.75 16.58
CA ARG A 78 7.17 10.48 15.57
C ARG A 78 7.79 9.53 14.54
N SER A 79 7.04 8.51 14.14
CA SER A 79 7.47 7.47 13.21
C SER A 79 6.47 7.31 12.09
N TRP A 80 6.91 6.61 11.05
CA TRP A 80 6.05 6.14 9.96
C TRP A 80 6.09 4.63 9.96
N ASN A 81 4.92 4.03 9.74
CA ASN A 81 4.79 2.60 9.50
C ASN A 81 4.46 2.40 8.02
N VAL A 82 4.98 1.34 7.43
CA VAL A 82 4.61 0.96 6.06
C VAL A 82 3.17 0.43 6.10
N SER A 83 2.35 0.86 5.14
CA SER A 83 0.96 0.37 5.04
C SER A 83 0.90 -0.95 4.27
N ASN A 84 -0.27 -1.59 4.23
CA ASN A 84 -0.50 -2.71 3.32
C ASN A 84 -0.18 -2.39 1.85
N LEU A 85 -0.51 -1.19 1.36
CA LEU A 85 -0.13 -0.75 0.01
C LEU A 85 1.39 -0.63 -0.15
N GLY A 86 2.07 -0.07 0.85
CA GLY A 86 3.53 0.07 0.84
C GLY A 86 4.23 -1.29 0.85
N HIS A 87 3.78 -2.22 1.70
CA HIS A 87 4.31 -3.58 1.76
C HIS A 87 4.06 -4.35 0.46
N PHE A 88 2.92 -4.12 -0.19
CA PHE A 88 2.64 -4.69 -1.50
C PHE A 88 3.62 -4.13 -2.55
N LEU A 89 3.77 -2.81 -2.63
CA LEU A 89 4.65 -2.13 -3.57
C LEU A 89 6.10 -2.60 -3.47
N LEU A 90 6.62 -2.76 -2.24
CA LEU A 90 8.02 -3.14 -2.00
C LEU A 90 8.39 -4.55 -2.50
N ARG A 91 7.39 -5.39 -2.82
CA ARG A 91 7.59 -6.75 -3.33
C ARG A 91 7.43 -6.88 -4.84
N MET A 92 6.91 -5.85 -5.50
CA MET A 92 6.69 -5.88 -6.94
C MET A 92 8.03 -5.73 -7.68
N PRO A 93 8.19 -6.37 -8.85
CA PRO A 93 9.29 -6.05 -9.73
C PRO A 93 9.18 -4.59 -10.22
N THR A 94 10.29 -4.04 -10.71
CA THR A 94 10.42 -2.59 -10.92
C THR A 94 9.38 -2.02 -11.89
N PHE A 95 9.03 -2.74 -12.96
CA PHE A 95 8.07 -2.26 -13.94
C PHE A 95 6.66 -2.16 -13.33
N GLU A 96 6.25 -3.21 -12.62
CA GLU A 96 4.95 -3.37 -11.99
C GLU A 96 4.82 -2.44 -10.78
N ALA A 97 5.90 -2.20 -10.05
CA ALA A 97 5.96 -1.19 -9.00
C ALA A 97 5.68 0.22 -9.55
N ILE A 98 6.30 0.58 -10.67
CA ILE A 98 6.04 1.87 -11.32
C ILE A 98 4.61 1.93 -11.87
N ALA A 99 4.10 0.83 -12.44
CA ALA A 99 2.72 0.76 -12.92
C ALA A 99 1.72 0.91 -11.77
N PHE A 100 1.99 0.25 -10.65
CA PHE A 100 1.22 0.33 -9.41
C PHE A 100 1.18 1.78 -8.91
N LEU A 101 2.32 2.47 -8.84
CA LEU A 101 2.38 3.88 -8.43
C LEU A 101 1.60 4.80 -9.37
N CYS A 102 1.71 4.58 -10.69
CA CYS A 102 0.98 5.34 -11.69
C CYS A 102 -0.54 5.10 -11.58
N ALA A 103 -0.96 3.85 -11.43
CA ALA A 103 -2.37 3.49 -11.23
C ALA A 103 -2.90 4.07 -9.91
N LEU A 104 -2.10 4.05 -8.84
CA LEU A 104 -2.44 4.58 -7.52
C LEU A 104 -2.68 6.09 -7.58
N GLU A 105 -1.86 6.81 -8.35
CA GLU A 105 -2.13 8.22 -8.64
C GLU A 105 -3.47 8.38 -9.35
N VAL A 106 -3.73 7.62 -10.42
CA VAL A 106 -4.97 7.75 -11.19
C VAL A 106 -6.21 7.49 -10.33
N VAL A 107 -6.20 6.40 -9.55
CA VAL A 107 -7.34 5.98 -8.72
C VAL A 107 -7.57 6.94 -7.54
N MET A 108 -6.49 7.44 -6.92
CA MET A 108 -6.61 8.29 -5.72
C MET A 108 -6.57 9.80 -6.03
N THR A 109 -6.49 10.21 -7.29
CA THR A 109 -6.45 11.64 -7.63
C THR A 109 -7.86 12.23 -7.62
N LEU A 110 -8.12 13.07 -6.61
CA LEU A 110 -9.30 13.92 -6.59
C LEU A 110 -9.19 15.04 -7.63
N GLU A 111 -10.32 15.56 -8.12
CA GLU A 111 -10.37 16.63 -9.14
C GLU A 111 -9.50 17.85 -8.78
N ARG A 112 -9.49 18.24 -7.51
CA ARG A 112 -8.67 19.36 -7.00
C ARG A 112 -7.15 19.17 -7.11
N TYR A 113 -6.68 17.95 -7.40
CA TYR A 113 -5.26 17.59 -7.45
C TYR A 113 -4.80 17.13 -8.85
N GLN A 114 -5.62 17.28 -9.89
CA GLN A 114 -5.32 16.81 -11.27
C GLN A 114 -4.05 17.42 -11.90
N ASN A 115 -3.52 18.53 -11.35
CA ASN A 115 -2.27 19.15 -11.83
C ASN A 115 -1.03 18.72 -11.04
N MET A 116 -1.22 18.06 -9.89
CA MET A 116 -0.11 17.56 -9.06
C MET A 116 0.20 16.09 -9.30
N TYR A 117 -0.80 15.34 -9.75
CA TYR A 117 -0.74 13.89 -9.94
C TYR A 117 -1.37 13.47 -11.26
N ILE A 118 -1.09 12.26 -11.69
CA ILE A 118 -1.64 11.67 -12.91
C ILE A 118 -3.14 11.44 -12.71
N SER A 119 -3.96 12.07 -13.54
CA SER A 119 -5.40 11.88 -13.58
C SER A 119 -5.80 10.88 -14.67
N LEU A 120 -7.04 10.35 -14.62
CA LEU A 120 -7.54 9.46 -15.67
C LEU A 120 -7.53 10.11 -17.06
N PRO A 121 -8.01 11.37 -17.26
CA PRO A 121 -7.91 12.02 -18.56
C PRO A 121 -6.45 12.16 -19.03
N MET A 122 -5.52 12.45 -18.12
CA MET A 122 -4.10 12.56 -18.46
C MET A 122 -3.49 11.21 -18.86
N LEU A 123 -3.86 10.11 -18.18
CA LEU A 123 -3.48 8.76 -18.58
C LEU A 123 -3.95 8.46 -20.01
N GLU A 124 -5.20 8.78 -20.34
CA GLU A 124 -5.78 8.56 -21.65
C GLU A 124 -5.07 9.37 -22.74
N GLU A 125 -4.88 10.68 -22.53
CA GLU A 125 -4.15 11.56 -23.43
C GLU A 125 -2.72 11.07 -23.68
N LEU A 126 -1.98 10.74 -22.61
CA LEU A 126 -0.58 10.31 -22.72
C LEU A 126 -0.46 8.92 -23.36
N ALA A 127 -1.40 8.01 -23.11
CA ALA A 127 -1.43 6.68 -23.75
C ALA A 127 -1.63 6.79 -25.26
N GLU A 128 -2.36 7.80 -25.73
CA GLU A 128 -2.53 8.14 -27.15
C GLU A 128 -1.32 8.91 -27.73
N GLY A 129 -0.32 9.22 -26.92
CA GLY A 129 0.86 9.99 -27.30
C GLY A 129 0.60 11.49 -27.44
N GLN A 130 -0.54 11.98 -26.93
CA GLN A 130 -0.87 13.40 -26.94
C GLN A 130 -0.09 14.12 -25.83
N VAL A 131 0.80 15.02 -26.24
CA VAL A 131 1.60 15.84 -25.32
C VAL A 131 1.51 17.30 -25.71
N GLU A 132 0.96 18.12 -24.82
CA GLU A 132 0.79 19.54 -25.00
C GLU A 132 2.03 20.30 -24.51
N ARG A 133 2.59 21.17 -25.36
CA ARG A 133 3.83 21.92 -25.03
C ARG A 133 3.69 22.87 -23.85
N HIS A 134 2.49 23.36 -23.56
CA HIS A 134 2.24 24.37 -22.54
C HIS A 134 1.51 23.81 -21.31
N LYS A 135 1.20 22.51 -21.29
CA LYS A 135 0.57 21.86 -20.16
C LYS A 135 1.62 21.57 -19.08
N ARG A 136 1.27 21.84 -17.83
CA ARG A 136 2.10 21.47 -16.68
C ARG A 136 1.85 20.02 -16.35
N TYR A 137 2.91 19.21 -16.41
CA TYR A 137 2.85 17.78 -16.10
C TYR A 137 3.27 17.51 -14.65
N PRO A 138 2.63 16.53 -13.97
CA PRO A 138 3.06 16.03 -12.66
C PRO A 138 4.54 15.64 -12.65
N TYR A 139 5.20 15.89 -11.51
CA TYR A 139 6.60 15.54 -11.33
C TYR A 139 6.83 14.01 -11.46
N SER A 140 5.86 13.22 -11.00
CA SER A 140 5.88 11.76 -11.07
C SER A 140 6.08 11.21 -12.49
N LEU A 141 5.53 11.85 -13.52
CA LEU A 141 5.75 11.43 -14.91
C LEU A 141 7.22 11.46 -15.32
N SER A 142 7.98 12.44 -14.83
CA SER A 142 9.42 12.51 -15.07
C SER A 142 10.22 11.57 -14.19
N LEU A 143 9.77 11.37 -12.94
CA LEU A 143 10.38 10.44 -11.99
C LEU A 143 10.26 8.98 -12.47
N PHE A 144 9.11 8.62 -13.02
CA PHE A 144 8.82 7.29 -13.56
C PHE A 144 9.39 7.06 -14.97
N GLY A 145 10.10 8.04 -15.54
CA GLY A 145 10.67 7.92 -16.88
C GLY A 145 9.64 7.91 -18.03
N ILE A 146 8.39 8.32 -17.76
CA ILE A 146 7.33 8.41 -18.77
C ILE A 146 7.57 9.61 -19.69
N LEU A 147 7.91 10.75 -19.09
CA LEU A 147 8.28 11.98 -19.80
C LEU A 147 9.75 12.35 -19.51
N PRO A 148 10.47 12.97 -20.47
CA PRO A 148 11.80 13.49 -20.22
C PRO A 148 11.76 14.62 -19.18
N LYS A 149 12.86 14.80 -18.42
CA LYS A 149 12.97 15.89 -17.43
C LYS A 149 12.68 17.25 -18.09
N PRO A 150 11.94 18.15 -17.41
CA PRO A 150 11.45 19.41 -17.99
C PRO A 150 12.55 20.39 -18.45
N TYR A 151 13.81 20.16 -18.05
CA TYR A 151 14.96 20.97 -18.48
C TYR A 151 15.54 20.57 -19.83
N SER A 152 15.02 19.52 -20.48
CA SER A 152 15.46 19.13 -21.82
C SER A 152 14.81 20.05 -22.87
N LYS A 153 15.62 20.64 -23.75
CA LYS A 153 15.16 21.45 -24.91
C LYS A 153 14.45 20.62 -25.99
N GLN A 154 14.27 19.32 -25.81
CA GLN A 154 13.66 18.44 -26.80
C GLN A 154 12.13 18.57 -26.79
N ARG A 155 11.49 18.21 -27.91
CA ARG A 155 10.03 18.07 -27.97
C ARG A 155 9.62 17.05 -26.91
N ILE A 156 8.79 17.46 -25.95
CA ILE A 156 8.25 16.56 -24.93
C ILE A 156 7.45 15.49 -25.66
N GLN A 157 7.88 14.25 -25.54
CA GLN A 157 7.22 13.07 -26.08
C GLN A 157 7.26 11.98 -25.01
N VAL A 158 6.24 11.14 -24.99
CA VAL A 158 6.22 9.95 -24.14
C VAL A 158 7.31 8.97 -24.61
N SER A 159 8.14 8.53 -23.66
CA SER A 159 9.20 7.54 -23.92
C SER A 159 8.62 6.20 -24.34
N GLU A 160 9.41 5.33 -24.97
CA GLU A 160 8.95 3.96 -25.31
C GLU A 160 8.54 3.18 -24.06
N PHE A 161 9.37 3.26 -23.01
CA PHE A 161 9.05 2.73 -21.68
C PHE A 161 7.72 3.28 -21.16
N GLY A 162 7.54 4.60 -21.24
CA GLY A 162 6.32 5.28 -20.82
C GLY A 162 5.08 4.81 -21.56
N ARG A 163 5.17 4.56 -22.87
CA ARG A 163 4.04 4.04 -23.66
C ARG A 163 3.63 2.63 -23.23
N SER A 164 4.61 1.75 -23.02
CA SER A 164 4.36 0.40 -22.51
C SER A 164 3.71 0.44 -21.13
N LEU A 165 4.24 1.28 -20.24
CA LEU A 165 3.73 1.47 -18.89
C LEU A 165 2.30 2.02 -18.88
N LEU A 166 2.03 3.11 -19.60
CA LEU A 166 0.70 3.75 -19.65
C LEU A 166 -0.34 2.82 -20.25
N THR A 167 0.04 2.03 -21.26
CA THR A 167 -0.84 1.02 -21.86
C THR A 167 -1.16 -0.08 -20.84
N TYR A 168 -0.14 -0.59 -20.15
CA TYR A 168 -0.32 -1.60 -19.10
C TYR A 168 -1.24 -1.10 -17.98
N VAL A 169 -1.02 0.13 -17.50
CA VAL A 169 -1.87 0.77 -16.48
C VAL A 169 -3.29 0.94 -16.98
N LYS A 170 -3.50 1.47 -18.19
CA LYS A 170 -4.83 1.68 -18.77
C LYS A 170 -5.60 0.36 -18.92
N THR A 171 -4.93 -0.70 -19.38
CA THR A 171 -5.55 -2.03 -19.53
C THR A 171 -5.92 -2.67 -18.20
N ASN A 172 -5.15 -2.42 -17.13
CA ASN A 172 -5.33 -3.06 -15.83
C ASN A 172 -5.93 -2.14 -14.75
N LEU A 173 -6.44 -0.94 -15.11
CA LEU A 173 -6.81 0.08 -14.13
C LEU A 173 -7.88 -0.37 -13.14
N THR A 174 -8.97 -0.99 -13.63
CA THR A 174 -10.05 -1.51 -12.79
C THR A 174 -9.53 -2.55 -11.80
N ARG A 175 -8.56 -3.35 -12.22
CA ARG A 175 -7.96 -4.38 -11.37
C ARG A 175 -7.07 -3.77 -10.29
N PHE A 176 -6.30 -2.73 -10.63
CA PHE A 176 -5.56 -1.96 -9.64
C PHE A 176 -6.49 -1.27 -8.63
N GLU A 177 -7.60 -0.69 -9.09
CA GLU A 177 -8.62 -0.10 -8.22
C GLU A 177 -9.18 -1.11 -7.23
N GLU A 178 -9.55 -2.31 -7.71
CA GLU A 178 -10.00 -3.40 -6.84
C GLU A 178 -8.94 -3.83 -5.84
N LEU A 179 -7.67 -3.93 -6.26
CA LEU A 179 -6.56 -4.26 -5.36
C LEU A 179 -6.34 -3.18 -4.30
N PHE A 180 -6.32 -1.90 -4.68
CA PHE A 180 -6.06 -0.80 -3.75
C PHE A 180 -7.14 -0.70 -2.70
N LEU A 181 -8.41 -0.76 -3.11
CA LEU A 181 -9.52 -0.75 -2.18
C LEU A 181 -9.43 -1.93 -1.21
N PHE A 182 -9.12 -3.13 -1.71
CA PHE A 182 -8.93 -4.30 -0.85
C PHE A 182 -7.83 -4.10 0.20
N LEU A 183 -6.65 -3.60 -0.20
CA LEU A 183 -5.51 -3.40 0.71
C LEU A 183 -5.80 -2.32 1.78
N ILE A 184 -6.47 -1.23 1.38
CA ILE A 184 -6.90 -0.15 2.28
C ILE A 184 -7.97 -0.66 3.25
N GLU A 185 -8.97 -1.38 2.75
CA GLU A 185 -10.05 -1.94 3.57
C GLU A 185 -9.50 -2.97 4.59
N ALA A 186 -8.57 -3.84 4.17
CA ALA A 186 -7.89 -4.78 5.07
C ALA A 186 -7.13 -4.04 6.18
N GLN A 187 -6.41 -2.97 5.83
CA GLN A 187 -5.71 -2.12 6.80
C GLN A 187 -6.68 -1.45 7.78
N ALA A 188 -7.82 -0.97 7.30
CA ALA A 188 -8.86 -0.34 8.11
C ALA A 188 -9.55 -1.34 9.05
N ALA A 189 -9.70 -2.59 8.63
CA ALA A 189 -10.11 -3.70 9.50
C ALA A 189 -9.03 -4.03 10.55
N GLY A 190 -7.80 -3.53 10.39
CA GLY A 190 -6.62 -3.72 11.22
C GLY A 190 -5.84 -5.00 10.89
N ILE A 191 -6.02 -5.53 9.68
CA ILE A 191 -5.29 -6.67 9.16
C ILE A 191 -4.06 -6.11 8.48
N GLN A 192 -2.89 -6.42 9.03
CA GLN A 192 -1.63 -5.94 8.50
C GLN A 192 -1.01 -6.99 7.59
N TYR A 193 -0.30 -6.51 6.60
CA TYR A 193 0.56 -7.32 5.77
C TYR A 193 1.74 -7.81 6.60
N GLU A 194 1.93 -9.12 6.66
CA GLU A 194 3.02 -9.77 7.39
C GLU A 194 4.11 -10.21 6.41
N GLU A 195 5.38 -10.15 6.80
CA GLU A 195 6.46 -10.55 5.89
C GLU A 195 6.52 -12.07 5.66
N ASP A 196 7.03 -12.51 4.51
CA ASP A 196 7.13 -13.95 4.18
C ASP A 196 8.00 -14.72 5.18
N SER A 197 8.97 -14.05 5.80
CA SER A 197 9.78 -14.55 6.92
C SER A 197 8.97 -14.76 8.19
N GLU A 198 7.88 -13.99 8.38
CA GLU A 198 7.00 -14.07 9.53
C GLU A 198 5.86 -15.07 9.30
N ALA A 199 5.51 -15.35 8.04
CA ALA A 199 4.46 -16.33 7.68
C ALA A 199 4.69 -17.72 8.29
N ALA A 200 5.96 -18.15 8.45
CA ALA A 200 6.27 -19.42 9.09
C ALA A 200 5.92 -19.44 10.58
N ASN A 201 6.31 -18.40 11.32
CA ASN A 201 5.94 -18.23 12.74
C ASN A 201 4.43 -18.06 12.89
N LEU A 202 3.80 -17.40 11.92
CA LEU A 202 2.37 -17.15 11.89
C LEU A 202 1.56 -18.46 11.77
N ILE A 203 2.11 -19.45 11.07
CA ILE A 203 1.49 -20.78 10.95
C ILE A 203 1.65 -21.57 12.24
N GLU A 204 2.81 -21.50 12.89
CA GLU A 204 3.00 -22.12 14.21
C GLU A 204 1.96 -21.58 15.21
N ASP A 205 1.82 -20.25 15.32
CA ASP A 205 0.80 -19.60 16.16
C ASP A 205 -0.63 -20.08 15.83
N ILE A 206 -0.96 -20.17 14.54
CA ILE A 206 -2.30 -20.59 14.09
C ILE A 206 -2.54 -22.07 14.44
N VAL A 207 -1.57 -22.94 14.15
CA VAL A 207 -1.65 -24.40 14.32
C VAL A 207 -1.63 -24.81 15.80
N GLU A 208 -1.43 -23.89 16.74
CA GLU A 208 -1.63 -24.15 18.17
C GLU A 208 -3.04 -23.79 18.68
N SER A 209 -3.84 -23.07 17.90
CA SER A 209 -5.14 -22.57 18.36
C SER A 209 -6.15 -23.68 18.66
N GLN A 210 -6.81 -23.65 19.82
CA GLN A 210 -7.82 -24.64 20.23
C GLN A 210 -9.07 -24.68 19.34
N PHE A 211 -9.34 -23.62 18.56
CA PHE A 211 -10.52 -23.53 17.70
C PHE A 211 -10.34 -24.25 16.36
N LEU A 212 -9.15 -24.79 16.10
CA LEU A 212 -8.88 -25.60 14.91
C LEU A 212 -8.95 -27.09 15.21
N ILE A 213 -9.62 -27.83 14.33
CA ILE A 213 -9.59 -29.30 14.34
C ILE A 213 -8.38 -29.82 13.54
N ASP A 214 -7.98 -31.08 13.76
CA ASP A 214 -6.77 -31.67 13.15
C ASP A 214 -6.75 -31.57 11.61
N ASP A 215 -7.89 -31.73 10.95
CA ASP A 215 -7.98 -31.64 9.49
C ASP A 215 -7.77 -30.20 8.99
N GLN A 216 -8.18 -29.19 9.77
CA GLN A 216 -7.90 -27.79 9.45
C GLN A 216 -6.42 -27.47 9.64
N ARG A 217 -5.79 -27.97 10.70
CA ARG A 217 -4.34 -27.81 10.92
C ARG A 217 -3.54 -28.37 9.74
N LYS A 218 -3.84 -29.60 9.32
CA LYS A 218 -3.22 -30.22 8.13
C LYS A 218 -3.47 -29.44 6.83
N SER A 219 -4.66 -28.86 6.69
CA SER A 219 -5.01 -28.03 5.53
C SER A 219 -4.17 -26.76 5.48
N ILE A 220 -3.96 -26.09 6.62
CA ILE A 220 -3.10 -24.89 6.71
C ILE A 220 -1.64 -25.23 6.37
N GLU A 221 -1.11 -26.33 6.91
CA GLU A 221 0.23 -26.80 6.56
C GLU A 221 0.39 -27.12 5.07
N THR A 222 -0.65 -27.71 4.46
CA THR A 222 -0.68 -28.01 3.02
C THR A 222 -0.73 -26.73 2.19
N ALA A 223 -1.59 -25.78 2.56
CA ALA A 223 -1.69 -24.48 1.91
C ALA A 223 -0.34 -23.74 1.94
N HIS A 224 0.35 -23.75 3.09
CA HIS A 224 1.67 -23.15 3.21
C HIS A 224 2.73 -23.80 2.31
N ARG A 225 2.69 -25.13 2.17
CA ARG A 225 3.60 -25.85 1.28
C ARG A 225 3.39 -25.46 -0.19
N LEU A 226 2.13 -25.34 -0.60
CA LEU A 226 1.75 -24.86 -1.94
C LEU A 226 2.22 -23.41 -2.14
N TYR A 227 1.97 -22.54 -1.17
CA TYR A 227 2.46 -21.15 -1.19
C TYR A 227 3.98 -21.08 -1.39
N LYS A 228 4.75 -21.86 -0.65
CA LYS A 228 6.22 -21.94 -0.78
C LYS A 228 6.68 -22.47 -2.13
N SER A 229 5.83 -23.22 -2.83
CA SER A 229 6.11 -23.81 -4.14
C SER A 229 5.70 -22.89 -5.30
N GLY A 230 5.07 -21.74 -5.01
CA GLY A 230 4.55 -20.81 -6.02
C GLY A 230 3.08 -21.02 -6.38
N ASP A 231 2.43 -22.05 -5.82
CA ASP A 231 1.04 -22.42 -6.11
C ASP A 231 0.05 -21.59 -5.28
N TYR A 232 0.09 -20.26 -5.46
CA TYR A 232 -0.62 -19.30 -4.63
C TYR A 232 -2.15 -19.45 -4.68
N LEU A 233 -2.73 -19.71 -5.86
CA LEU A 233 -4.17 -19.87 -5.99
C LEU A 233 -4.69 -21.11 -5.28
N ASP A 234 -4.01 -22.24 -5.44
CA ASP A 234 -4.40 -23.48 -4.78
C ASP A 234 -4.18 -23.39 -3.27
N SER A 235 -3.14 -22.68 -2.82
CA SER A 235 -2.97 -22.39 -1.41
C SER A 235 -4.15 -21.61 -0.81
N MET A 236 -4.67 -20.59 -1.53
CA MET A 236 -5.84 -19.83 -1.09
C MET A 236 -7.12 -20.68 -1.13
N ARG A 237 -7.31 -21.50 -2.17
CA ARG A 237 -8.46 -22.42 -2.30
C ARG A 237 -8.56 -23.39 -1.13
N ILE A 238 -7.44 -23.74 -0.49
CA ILE A 238 -7.42 -24.53 0.75
C ILE A 238 -7.73 -23.69 1.99
N LEU A 239 -7.23 -22.45 2.08
CA LEU A 239 -7.45 -21.59 3.26
C LEU A 239 -8.90 -21.10 3.42
N TYR A 240 -9.63 -20.84 2.32
CA TYR A 240 -11.02 -20.37 2.44
C TYR A 240 -11.94 -21.37 3.15
N PRO A 241 -11.94 -22.68 2.80
CA PRO A 241 -12.65 -23.71 3.56
C PRO A 241 -12.21 -23.79 5.03
N VAL A 242 -10.94 -23.53 5.33
CA VAL A 242 -10.45 -23.49 6.73
C VAL A 242 -11.07 -22.34 7.51
N LEU A 243 -11.15 -21.15 6.91
CA LEU A 243 -11.84 -20.00 7.52
C LEU A 243 -13.31 -20.35 7.83
N GLU A 244 -14.04 -20.87 6.86
CA GLU A 244 -15.44 -21.25 7.06
C GLU A 244 -15.60 -22.34 8.12
N GLY A 245 -14.75 -23.38 8.08
CA GLY A 245 -14.78 -24.44 9.08
C GLY A 245 -14.42 -23.97 10.49
N THR A 246 -13.59 -22.92 10.61
CA THR A 246 -13.27 -22.30 11.91
C THR A 246 -14.53 -21.65 12.48
N LEU A 247 -15.27 -20.90 11.67
CA LEU A 247 -16.56 -20.32 12.07
C LEU A 247 -17.57 -21.39 12.48
N ASP A 248 -17.63 -22.50 11.75
CA ASP A 248 -18.51 -23.64 12.08
C ASP A 248 -18.16 -24.27 13.42
N THR A 249 -16.86 -24.37 13.72
CA THR A 249 -16.38 -24.91 15.00
C THR A 249 -16.80 -23.99 16.15
N VAL A 250 -16.64 -22.68 15.99
CA VAL A 250 -17.07 -21.71 17.00
C VAL A 250 -18.58 -21.73 17.21
N LEU A 251 -19.37 -21.78 16.12
CA LEU A 251 -20.84 -21.86 16.22
C LEU A 251 -21.27 -23.09 17.04
N ARG A 252 -20.62 -24.24 16.82
CA ARG A 252 -20.89 -25.45 17.62
C ARG A 252 -20.52 -25.29 19.10
N ILE A 253 -19.44 -24.55 19.41
CA ILE A 253 -19.04 -24.27 20.80
C ILE A 253 -20.12 -23.48 21.54
N VAL A 254 -20.81 -22.58 20.85
CA VAL A 254 -21.96 -21.83 21.41
C VAL A 254 -23.32 -22.50 21.13
N GLU A 255 -23.32 -23.80 20.88
CA GLU A 255 -24.52 -24.63 20.69
C GLU A 255 -25.44 -24.18 19.54
N LEU A 256 -24.88 -23.50 18.53
CA LEU A 256 -25.58 -23.10 17.32
C LEU A 256 -25.24 -24.04 16.16
N GLU A 257 -26.26 -24.52 15.46
CA GLU A 257 -26.09 -25.43 14.32
C GLU A 257 -25.59 -24.65 13.08
N PRO A 258 -24.37 -24.90 12.56
CA PRO A 258 -23.80 -24.12 11.47
C PRO A 258 -24.61 -24.17 10.17
N SER A 259 -25.32 -25.28 9.90
CA SER A 259 -26.15 -25.43 8.70
C SER A 259 -27.34 -24.46 8.65
N SER A 260 -27.67 -23.82 9.79
CA SER A 260 -28.72 -22.79 9.86
C SER A 260 -28.29 -21.45 9.24
N PHE A 261 -26.99 -21.29 8.94
CA PHE A 261 -26.40 -20.05 8.45
C PHE A 261 -25.84 -20.26 7.04
N ARG A 262 -26.40 -19.54 6.05
CA ARG A 262 -26.00 -19.65 4.66
C ARG A 262 -24.72 -18.83 4.38
N GLY A 263 -23.59 -19.53 4.38
CA GLY A 263 -22.27 -18.97 4.04
C GLY A 263 -21.66 -18.10 5.14
N MET A 264 -20.37 -17.77 4.98
CA MET A 264 -19.54 -17.14 6.01
C MET A 264 -20.10 -15.83 6.58
N ARG A 265 -20.74 -15.00 5.74
CA ARG A 265 -21.33 -13.71 6.18
C ARG A 265 -22.36 -13.91 7.30
N SER A 266 -23.33 -14.80 7.07
CA SER A 266 -24.39 -15.03 8.06
C SER A 266 -23.87 -15.65 9.35
N LYS A 267 -22.81 -16.46 9.26
CA LYS A 267 -22.10 -17.04 10.42
C LYS A 267 -21.43 -15.94 11.24
N LEU A 268 -20.74 -15.00 10.59
CA LEU A 268 -20.11 -13.86 11.26
C LEU A 268 -21.10 -12.90 11.91
N GLU A 269 -22.13 -12.47 11.17
CA GLU A 269 -23.16 -11.58 11.72
C GLU A 269 -23.80 -12.17 12.98
N LYS A 270 -23.91 -13.51 13.04
CA LYS A 270 -24.38 -14.20 14.24
C LYS A 270 -23.33 -14.17 15.35
N LEU A 271 -22.09 -14.54 15.09
CA LEU A 271 -21.01 -14.53 16.08
C LEU A 271 -20.76 -13.13 16.67
N GLU A 272 -20.90 -12.07 15.85
CA GLU A 272 -20.87 -10.68 16.32
C GLU A 272 -22.04 -10.36 17.26
N LYS A 273 -23.26 -10.79 16.91
CA LYS A 273 -24.44 -10.59 17.77
C LYS A 273 -24.34 -11.32 19.10
N GLU A 274 -23.66 -12.47 19.13
CA GLU A 274 -23.33 -13.20 20.35
C GLU A 274 -22.14 -12.58 21.11
N GLY A 275 -21.55 -11.49 20.60
CA GLY A 275 -20.45 -10.78 21.25
C GLY A 275 -19.10 -11.51 21.18
N LEU A 276 -18.99 -12.58 20.39
CA LEU A 276 -17.77 -13.39 20.25
C LEU A 276 -16.74 -12.76 19.31
N LEU A 277 -17.19 -11.86 18.43
CA LEU A 277 -16.38 -11.13 17.48
C LEU A 277 -16.78 -9.66 17.50
N SER A 278 -15.81 -8.77 17.31
CA SER A 278 -16.02 -7.34 17.11
C SER A 278 -16.54 -7.06 15.70
N THR A 279 -17.26 -5.94 15.58
CA THR A 279 -17.69 -5.41 14.27
C THR A 279 -16.53 -5.24 13.29
N ARG A 280 -15.33 -4.88 13.76
CA ARG A 280 -14.13 -4.75 12.90
C ARG A 280 -13.73 -6.08 12.26
N MET A 281 -13.85 -7.19 12.99
CA MET A 281 -13.54 -8.53 12.49
C MET A 281 -14.57 -9.00 11.47
N SER A 282 -15.86 -8.74 11.72
CA SER A 282 -16.95 -9.07 10.82
C SER A 282 -16.81 -8.36 9.46
N THR A 283 -16.54 -7.05 9.46
CA THR A 283 -16.29 -6.29 8.22
C THR A 283 -15.05 -6.78 7.49
N GLY A 284 -14.04 -7.24 8.23
CA GLY A 284 -12.82 -7.87 7.71
C GLY A 284 -13.11 -8.98 6.71
N LEU A 285 -13.91 -9.99 7.06
CA LEU A 285 -14.20 -11.09 6.14
C LEU A 285 -15.12 -10.69 5.00
N GLU A 286 -15.99 -9.68 5.15
CA GLU A 286 -16.75 -9.18 4.00
C GLU A 286 -15.79 -8.76 2.87
N ILE A 287 -14.63 -8.20 3.19
CA ILE A 287 -13.60 -7.84 2.21
C ILE A 287 -13.04 -9.10 1.52
N PHE A 288 -12.72 -10.17 2.27
CA PHE A 288 -12.19 -11.42 1.71
C PHE A 288 -13.26 -12.31 1.03
N ALA A 289 -14.51 -12.23 1.46
CA ALA A 289 -15.63 -13.07 1.03
C ALA A 289 -16.51 -12.41 -0.05
N SER A 290 -16.64 -11.08 -0.07
CA SER A 290 -17.35 -10.35 -1.14
C SER A 290 -16.48 -10.11 -2.37
N ARG A 291 -15.17 -9.90 -2.18
CA ARG A 291 -14.17 -9.85 -3.26
C ARG A 291 -13.66 -11.24 -3.67
N ASN A 292 -14.30 -12.30 -3.19
CA ASN A 292 -14.07 -13.69 -3.57
C ASN A 292 -14.25 -13.95 -5.09
N LYS A 293 -14.74 -12.96 -5.87
CA LYS A 293 -14.64 -12.95 -7.34
C LYS A 293 -13.20 -12.99 -7.86
N ILE A 294 -12.26 -12.41 -7.11
CA ILE A 294 -10.83 -12.48 -7.37
C ILE A 294 -10.38 -13.96 -7.35
N VAL A 295 -10.81 -14.76 -6.37
CA VAL A 295 -10.40 -16.17 -6.21
C VAL A 295 -11.25 -17.16 -7.04
N HIS A 296 -12.49 -16.81 -7.38
CA HIS A 296 -13.44 -17.68 -8.10
C HIS A 296 -13.68 -17.33 -9.59
N GLY A 297 -12.96 -16.38 -10.18
CA GLY A 297 -13.12 -16.12 -11.62
C GLY A 297 -12.30 -14.98 -12.25
N ASN A 298 -11.71 -14.08 -11.47
CA ASN A 298 -11.01 -12.90 -12.00
C ASN A 298 -9.48 -12.92 -11.82
N ILE A 299 -8.92 -13.77 -10.95
CA ILE A 299 -7.48 -14.05 -10.99
C ILE A 299 -7.23 -15.08 -12.11
N LEU A 300 -6.49 -14.67 -13.13
CA LEU A 300 -5.92 -15.59 -14.10
C LEU A 300 -4.99 -16.58 -13.37
N GLU A 301 -4.98 -17.85 -13.77
CA GLU A 301 -4.16 -18.89 -13.12
C GLU A 301 -2.67 -18.53 -13.02
N ASN A 302 -2.21 -17.59 -13.84
CA ASN A 302 -0.82 -17.14 -13.92
C ASN A 302 -0.57 -15.78 -13.23
N ASP A 303 -1.46 -15.31 -12.36
CA ASP A 303 -1.31 -14.01 -11.71
C ASP A 303 -0.70 -14.08 -10.31
N GLU A 304 0.52 -14.59 -10.28
CA GLU A 304 1.30 -14.81 -9.06
C GLU A 304 1.47 -13.53 -8.24
N GLU A 305 1.63 -12.38 -8.90
CA GLU A 305 1.88 -11.10 -8.26
C GLU A 305 0.70 -10.60 -7.42
N LEU A 306 -0.53 -10.91 -7.83
CA LEU A 306 -1.72 -10.57 -7.05
C LEU A 306 -2.12 -11.69 -6.09
N ALA A 307 -1.89 -12.95 -6.44
CA ALA A 307 -2.25 -14.09 -5.60
C ALA A 307 -1.36 -14.23 -4.36
N ARG A 308 -0.05 -14.01 -4.48
CA ARG A 308 0.91 -14.14 -3.38
C ARG A 308 0.59 -13.22 -2.19
N PRO A 309 0.33 -11.92 -2.37
CA PRO A 309 0.11 -11.01 -1.24
C PRO A 309 -1.27 -11.22 -0.60
N LEU A 310 -2.25 -11.74 -1.34
CA LEU A 310 -3.56 -12.11 -0.81
C LEU A 310 -3.48 -13.28 0.17
N PHE A 311 -2.66 -14.28 -0.12
CA PHE A 311 -2.45 -15.41 0.79
C PHE A 311 -1.99 -14.94 2.17
N SER A 312 -0.97 -14.07 2.23
CA SER A 312 -0.44 -13.54 3.49
C SER A 312 -1.51 -12.79 4.28
N LEU A 313 -2.38 -12.03 3.60
CA LEU A 313 -3.47 -11.29 4.25
C LEU A 313 -4.60 -12.21 4.75
N ILE A 314 -4.94 -13.27 4.01
CA ILE A 314 -5.91 -14.28 4.45
C ILE A 314 -5.39 -15.00 5.71
N LEU A 315 -4.09 -15.31 5.73
CA LEU A 315 -3.45 -15.95 6.88
C LEU A 315 -3.42 -15.02 8.10
N ALA A 316 -3.05 -13.75 7.90
CA ALA A 316 -3.10 -12.72 8.95
C ALA A 316 -4.53 -12.53 9.49
N TYR A 317 -5.54 -12.58 8.61
CA TYR A 317 -6.95 -12.56 9.02
C TYR A 317 -7.31 -13.77 9.88
N LEU A 318 -6.94 -14.99 9.47
CA LEU A 318 -7.19 -16.21 10.25
C LEU A 318 -6.55 -16.12 11.64
N ARG A 319 -5.28 -15.70 11.74
CA ARG A 319 -4.61 -15.50 13.03
C ARG A 319 -5.40 -14.55 13.93
N ARG A 320 -5.81 -13.41 13.39
CA ARG A 320 -6.53 -12.42 14.18
C ARG A 320 -7.92 -12.90 14.61
N LEU A 321 -8.63 -13.61 13.73
CA LEU A 321 -9.89 -14.28 14.07
C LEU A 321 -9.70 -15.21 15.28
N LEU A 322 -8.68 -16.06 15.25
CA LEU A 322 -8.37 -17.00 16.33
C LEU A 322 -7.97 -16.31 17.63
N ALA A 323 -7.21 -15.21 17.56
CA ALA A 323 -6.82 -14.42 18.72
C ALA A 323 -8.05 -13.81 19.41
N GLU A 324 -8.96 -13.20 18.64
CA GLU A 324 -10.16 -12.55 19.17
C GLU A 324 -11.15 -13.54 19.80
N LEU A 325 -11.30 -14.71 19.18
CA LEU A 325 -12.07 -15.82 19.76
C LEU A 325 -11.48 -16.30 21.09
N SER A 326 -10.15 -16.36 21.18
CA SER A 326 -9.44 -16.76 22.41
C SER A 326 -9.62 -15.74 23.53
N GLU A 327 -9.54 -14.44 23.23
CA GLU A 327 -9.75 -13.36 24.21
C GLU A 327 -11.18 -13.34 24.75
N THR A 328 -12.16 -13.68 23.92
CA THR A 328 -13.58 -13.56 24.26
C THR A 328 -14.10 -14.78 25.04
N THR A 329 -13.57 -15.97 24.77
CA THR A 329 -13.97 -17.23 25.46
C THR A 329 -13.40 -17.33 26.89
N ILE A 330 -12.43 -16.49 27.25
CA ILE A 330 -11.84 -16.41 28.59
C ILE A 330 -12.64 -15.48 29.54
N ARG A 331 -13.62 -14.74 29.02
CA ARG A 331 -14.57 -13.94 29.81
C ARG A 331 -15.87 -14.71 30.05
#